data_AF-A0A183P245-F1
#
_entry.id   AF-A0A183P245-F1
#
_cell.length_a   1.000
_cell.length_b   1.000
_cell.length_c   1.000
_cell.angle_alpha   90.00
_cell.angle_beta   90.00
_cell.angle_gamma   90.00
#
_symmetry.space_group_name_H-M   'P 1'
#
loop_
_entity.id
_entity.type
_entity.pdbx_description
1 polymer ?
#
loop_
_entity_poly.entity_id
_entity_poly.type
_entity_poly.pdbx_seq_one_letter_code
_entity_poly.pdbx_strand_id
1 'polypeptide(L)'
;MAPLLQISLLVLFAIIIFAIIGLEFYSGGFHMTCFDLYNPDYLPISLPNRPTLAPCSLSNGSATSTGSLPHGAFVCPPNYICKGYWEGPNYGITSFDNIGYAMLTVFQCITMEGWTEIMYSVSNDRLFFDGLKHKE
;
A
#
# COMPACT_ATOMS: atom_id res chain seq x y z
N MET A 1 37.16 -12.30 -2.37
CA MET A 1 35.85 -11.64 -2.12
C MET A 1 35.12 -12.15 -0.87
N ALA A 2 35.79 -12.87 0.05
CA ALA A 2 35.24 -13.31 1.33
C ALA A 2 34.53 -12.23 2.20
N PRO A 3 34.97 -10.96 2.27
CA PRO A 3 34.29 -9.97 3.12
C PRO A 3 32.92 -9.50 2.59
N LEU A 4 32.67 -9.60 1.27
CA LEU A 4 31.41 -9.15 0.67
C LEU A 4 30.26 -10.12 0.94
N LEU A 5 30.58 -11.41 1.09
CA LEU A 5 29.59 -12.45 1.38
C LEU A 5 28.93 -12.24 2.74
N GLN A 6 29.70 -11.84 3.76
CA GLN A 6 29.18 -11.59 5.10
C GLN A 6 28.20 -10.40 5.14
N ILE A 7 28.48 -9.35 4.37
CA ILE A 7 27.61 -8.17 4.26
C ILE A 7 26.33 -8.54 3.51
N SER A 8 26.44 -9.33 2.43
CA SER A 8 25.27 -9.81 1.68
C SER A 8 24.36 -10.69 2.53
N LEU A 9 24.93 -11.57 3.36
CA LEU A 9 24.17 -12.42 4.27
C LEU A 9 23.45 -11.58 5.34
N LEU A 10 24.10 -10.54 5.87
CA LEU A 10 23.49 -9.61 6.81
C LEU A 10 22.30 -8.85 6.19
N VAL A 11 22.45 -8.36 4.95
CA VAL A 11 21.38 -7.64 4.25
C VAL A 11 20.22 -8.58 3.92
N LEU A 12 20.50 -9.81 3.48
CA LEU A 12 19.47 -10.81 3.21
C LEU A 12 18.66 -11.15 4.47
N PHE A 13 19.32 -11.32 5.61
CA PHE A 13 18.66 -11.55 6.89
C PHE A 13 17.77 -10.37 7.30
N ALA A 14 18.25 -9.13 7.13
CA ALA A 14 17.47 -7.94 7.39
C ALA A 14 16.23 -7.84 6.49
N ILE A 15 16.35 -8.15 5.20
CA ILE A 15 15.22 -8.18 4.25
C ILE A 15 14.13 -9.14 4.73
N ILE A 16 14.51 -10.34 5.18
CA ILE A 16 13.55 -11.33 5.68
C ILE A 16 12.78 -10.78 6.88
N ILE A 17 13.48 -10.17 7.86
CA ILE A 17 12.82 -9.61 9.05
C ILE A 17 11.83 -8.51 8.65
N PHE A 18 12.25 -7.55 7.81
CA PHE A 18 11.37 -6.47 7.38
C PHE A 18 10.21 -6.94 6.51
N ALA A 19 10.40 -8.00 5.71
CA ALA A 19 9.33 -8.60 4.92
C ALA A 19 8.26 -9.26 5.80
N ILE A 20 8.67 -10.00 6.85
CA ILE A 20 7.71 -10.60 7.81
C ILE A 20 6.95 -9.50 8.55
N ILE A 21 7.64 -8.47 9.04
CA ILE A 21 6.97 -7.34 9.70
C ILE A 21 6.00 -6.67 8.72
N GLY A 22 6.42 -6.39 7.49
CA GLY A 22 5.54 -5.75 6.50
C GLY A 22 4.30 -6.59 6.17
N LEU A 23 4.42 -7.91 6.09
CA LEU A 23 3.30 -8.81 5.81
C LEU A 23 2.26 -8.80 6.93
N GLU A 24 2.69 -8.83 8.20
CA GLU A 24 1.78 -8.80 9.36
C GLU A 24 1.00 -7.48 9.46
N PHE A 25 1.60 -6.36 9.04
CA PHE A 25 0.97 -5.03 9.18
C PHE A 25 0.19 -4.57 7.93
N TYR A 26 0.61 -4.97 6.72
CA TYR A 26 0.10 -4.42 5.45
C TYR A 26 -0.57 -5.46 4.54
N SER A 27 -0.81 -6.67 5.04
CA SER A 27 -1.53 -7.71 4.30
C SER A 27 -2.95 -7.24 3.92
N GLY A 28 -3.25 -7.21 2.64
CA GLY A 28 -4.56 -6.87 2.07
C GLY A 28 -4.78 -5.37 1.83
N GLY A 29 -3.85 -4.50 2.25
CA GLY A 29 -3.99 -3.05 2.14
C GLY A 29 -3.90 -2.50 0.72
N PHE A 30 -3.14 -3.18 -0.14
CA PHE A 30 -2.86 -2.73 -1.51
C PHE A 30 -3.97 -3.04 -2.52
N HIS A 31 -5.04 -3.70 -2.09
CA HIS A 31 -6.13 -4.11 -2.99
C HIS A 31 -7.29 -3.11 -3.08
N MET A 32 -7.23 -2.01 -2.32
CA MET A 32 -8.29 -0.99 -2.29
C MET A 32 -7.93 0.18 -3.19
N THR A 33 -8.73 0.52 -4.20
CA THR A 33 -8.51 1.76 -4.98
C THR A 33 -9.82 2.44 -5.34
N CYS A 34 -9.71 3.63 -5.93
CA CYS A 34 -10.83 4.44 -6.33
C CYS A 34 -11.36 3.99 -7.70
N PHE A 35 -12.61 3.52 -7.73
CA PHE A 35 -13.35 3.19 -8.95
C PHE A 35 -14.36 4.29 -9.27
N ASP A 36 -14.67 4.47 -10.55
CA ASP A 36 -15.70 5.41 -10.97
C ASP A 36 -17.09 4.89 -10.56
N LEU A 37 -17.97 5.78 -10.08
CA LEU A 37 -19.36 5.47 -9.78
C LEU A 37 -20.15 4.99 -11.01
N TYR A 38 -19.83 5.52 -12.19
CA TYR A 38 -20.54 5.19 -13.43
C TYR A 38 -20.07 3.87 -14.04
N ASN A 39 -18.81 3.49 -13.79
CA ASN A 39 -18.19 2.28 -14.33
C ASN A 39 -17.43 1.51 -13.22
N PRO A 40 -18.15 0.95 -12.23
CA PRO A 40 -17.55 0.32 -11.04
C PRO A 40 -16.84 -1.02 -11.31
N ASP A 41 -16.93 -1.53 -12.54
CA ASP A 41 -16.32 -2.78 -13.00
C ASP A 41 -15.04 -2.56 -13.81
N TYR A 42 -14.74 -1.32 -14.20
CA TYR A 42 -13.53 -0.97 -14.94
C TYR A 42 -12.57 -0.19 -14.06
N LEU A 43 -11.31 -0.62 -14.06
CA LEU A 43 -10.23 0.07 -13.36
C LEU A 43 -9.88 1.36 -14.13
N PRO A 44 -9.96 2.56 -13.51
CA PRO A 44 -9.57 3.79 -14.18
C PRO A 44 -8.05 3.84 -14.37
N ILE A 45 -7.59 4.32 -15.53
CA ILE A 45 -6.15 4.39 -15.85
C ILE A 45 -5.46 5.54 -15.08
N SER A 46 -6.23 6.56 -14.69
CA SER A 46 -5.76 7.73 -13.96
C SER A 46 -6.86 8.32 -13.10
N LEU A 47 -6.50 8.94 -11.98
CA LEU A 47 -7.41 9.73 -11.16
C LEU A 47 -7.28 11.23 -11.52
N PRO A 48 -8.34 12.06 -11.39
CA PRO A 48 -8.25 13.49 -11.71
C PRO A 48 -7.16 14.24 -10.91
N ASN A 49 -6.78 13.74 -9.73
CA ASN A 49 -5.73 14.33 -8.90
C ASN A 49 -4.38 13.60 -8.99
N ARG A 50 -4.28 12.45 -9.67
CA ARG A 50 -3.05 11.65 -9.76
C ARG A 50 -2.96 10.84 -11.05
N PRO A 51 -1.79 10.81 -11.70
CA PRO A 51 -1.58 10.01 -12.90
C PRO A 51 -1.55 8.49 -12.61
N THR A 52 -1.32 8.09 -11.36
CA THR A 52 -1.25 6.69 -10.93
C THR A 52 -2.36 6.35 -9.95
N LEU A 53 -2.78 5.08 -9.95
CA LEU A 53 -3.67 4.55 -8.94
C LEU A 53 -2.93 4.45 -7.61
N ALA A 54 -3.62 4.80 -6.54
CA ALA A 54 -3.11 4.72 -5.19
C ALA A 54 -4.11 3.97 -4.31
N PRO A 55 -3.64 3.33 -3.23
CA PRO A 55 -4.54 2.75 -2.27
C PRO A 55 -5.38 3.84 -1.60
N CYS A 56 -6.68 3.56 -1.41
CA CYS A 56 -7.62 4.47 -0.78
C CYS A 56 -8.08 3.94 0.58
N SER A 57 -8.41 4.87 1.48
CA SER A 57 -9.01 4.51 2.77
C SER A 57 -10.53 4.61 2.69
N LEU A 58 -11.23 3.61 3.26
CA LEU A 58 -12.69 3.64 3.38
C LEU A 58 -13.10 4.74 4.36
N SER A 59 -13.76 5.78 3.84
CA SER A 59 -14.59 6.63 4.69
C SER A 59 -15.85 5.82 5.02
N ASN A 60 -16.01 5.40 6.28
CA ASN A 60 -17.31 4.94 6.78
C ASN A 60 -18.24 6.16 6.83
N GLY A 61 -18.83 6.51 5.70
CA GLY A 61 -19.68 7.67 5.52
C GLY A 61 -19.47 8.28 4.15
N SER A 62 -20.55 8.43 3.40
CA SER A 62 -20.62 9.27 2.20
C SER A 62 -19.85 10.56 2.41
N ALA A 63 -19.09 11.00 1.39
CA ALA A 63 -18.63 12.35 0.98
C ALA A 63 -18.91 13.60 1.87
N THR A 64 -19.00 13.45 3.18
CA THR A 64 -19.38 14.44 4.19
C THR A 64 -18.57 14.09 5.43
N SER A 65 -17.30 14.50 5.39
CA SER A 65 -16.54 15.13 6.47
C SER A 65 -17.07 15.04 7.93
N THR A 66 -17.48 13.88 8.45
CA THR A 66 -17.84 13.72 9.87
C THR A 66 -17.55 12.34 10.48
N GLY A 67 -16.80 11.47 9.79
CA GLY A 67 -16.12 10.32 10.41
C GLY A 67 -14.65 10.66 10.60
N SER A 68 -14.07 10.33 11.75
CA SER A 68 -12.66 10.58 12.10
C SER A 68 -11.71 9.96 11.06
N LEU A 69 -11.45 10.70 9.98
CA LEU A 69 -10.53 10.28 8.96
C LEU A 69 -9.12 10.49 9.53
N PRO A 70 -8.28 9.45 9.55
CA PRO A 70 -6.92 9.65 9.98
C PRO A 70 -6.21 10.66 9.05
N HIS A 71 -5.54 11.64 9.67
CA HIS A 71 -4.80 12.67 8.94
C HIS A 71 -3.74 12.00 8.06
N GLY A 72 -3.81 12.22 6.74
CA GLY A 72 -2.87 11.67 5.76
C GLY A 72 -3.42 10.51 4.92
N ALA A 73 -4.62 9.98 5.21
CA ALA A 73 -5.25 8.97 4.37
C ALA A 73 -5.74 9.54 3.04
N PHE A 74 -5.52 8.80 1.94
CA PHE A 74 -6.00 9.19 0.62
C PHE A 74 -7.51 8.98 0.48
N VAL A 75 -8.22 10.06 0.17
CA VAL A 75 -9.67 10.06 -0.09
C VAL A 75 -9.91 10.18 -1.59
N CYS A 76 -10.80 9.34 -2.10
CA CYS A 76 -11.20 9.40 -3.50
C CYS A 76 -11.88 10.74 -3.84
N PRO A 77 -11.66 11.27 -5.06
CA PRO A 77 -12.33 12.47 -5.55
C PRO A 77 -13.86 12.27 -5.66
N PRO A 78 -14.64 13.35 -5.79
CA PRO A 78 -16.08 13.24 -6.00
C PRO A 78 -16.39 12.40 -7.25
N ASN A 79 -17.44 11.59 -7.17
CA ASN A 79 -17.84 10.58 -8.15
C ASN A 79 -16.97 9.31 -8.22
N TYR A 80 -16.05 9.11 -7.28
CA TYR A 80 -15.29 7.87 -7.14
C TYR A 80 -15.60 7.18 -5.81
N ILE A 81 -15.61 5.85 -5.82
CA ILE A 81 -15.81 4.99 -4.64
C ILE A 81 -14.57 4.14 -4.38
N CYS A 82 -14.20 4.01 -3.11
CA CYS A 82 -13.11 3.13 -2.70
C CYS A 82 -13.60 1.67 -2.64
N LYS A 83 -13.06 0.78 -3.47
CA LYS A 83 -13.48 -0.63 -3.59
C LYS A 83 -12.25 -1.56 -3.67
N GLY A 84 -12.37 -2.74 -3.07
CA GLY A 84 -11.31 -3.75 -2.94
C GLY A 84 -11.20 -4.74 -4.10
N TYR A 85 -11.15 -4.27 -5.35
CA TYR A 85 -11.05 -5.13 -6.55
C TYR A 85 -9.77 -4.87 -7.36
N TRP A 86 -8.79 -4.18 -6.78
CA TRP A 86 -7.55 -3.84 -7.45
C TRP A 86 -6.49 -4.90 -7.18
N GLU A 87 -5.78 -5.35 -8.21
CA GLU A 87 -4.64 -6.29 -8.07
C GLU A 87 -3.48 -5.68 -7.28
N GLY A 88 -3.38 -4.35 -7.25
CA GLY A 88 -2.36 -3.59 -6.53
C GLY A 88 -1.44 -2.79 -7.47
N PRO A 89 -0.55 -1.96 -6.89
CA PRO A 89 0.36 -1.14 -7.68
C PRO A 89 1.35 -2.00 -8.46
N ASN A 90 1.82 -1.49 -9.59
CA ASN A 90 2.75 -2.19 -10.50
C ASN A 90 2.27 -3.60 -10.89
N TYR A 91 0.98 -3.74 -11.23
CA TYR A 91 0.35 -5.03 -11.58
C TYR A 91 0.42 -6.08 -10.45
N GLY A 92 0.30 -5.63 -9.20
CA GLY A 92 0.32 -6.50 -8.02
C GLY A 92 1.70 -6.98 -7.57
N ILE A 93 2.79 -6.52 -8.21
CA ILE A 93 4.16 -6.88 -7.82
C ILE A 93 4.57 -6.21 -6.50
N THR A 94 4.21 -4.94 -6.33
CA THR A 94 4.47 -4.21 -5.08
C THR A 94 3.32 -4.46 -4.10
N SER A 95 3.42 -5.55 -3.35
CA SER A 95 2.40 -6.04 -2.44
C SER A 95 3.04 -6.75 -1.22
N PHE A 96 2.30 -6.79 -0.11
CA PHE A 96 2.72 -7.46 1.13
C PHE A 96 1.87 -8.70 1.46
N ASP A 97 1.10 -9.21 0.50
CA ASP A 97 0.19 -10.36 0.70
C ASP A 97 0.92 -11.70 0.67
N ASN A 98 2.10 -11.74 0.06
CA ASN A 98 2.94 -12.93 -0.01
C ASN A 98 4.36 -12.61 0.41
N ILE A 99 5.00 -13.55 1.11
CA ILE A 99 6.38 -13.37 1.60
C ILE A 99 7.37 -13.09 0.46
N GLY A 100 7.15 -13.68 -0.73
CA GLY A 100 8.00 -13.46 -1.91
C GLY A 100 7.92 -12.02 -2.44
N TYR A 101 6.70 -11.49 -2.61
CA TYR A 101 6.48 -10.12 -3.06
C TYR A 101 6.88 -9.09 -2.01
N ALA A 102 6.67 -9.39 -0.72
CA ALA A 102 7.14 -8.56 0.38
C ALA A 102 8.68 -8.44 0.39
N MET A 103 9.42 -9.54 0.21
CA MET A 103 10.88 -9.50 0.09
C MET A 103 11.35 -8.68 -1.12
N LEU A 104 10.68 -8.79 -2.27
CA LEU A 104 11.01 -8.02 -3.48
C LEU A 104 10.77 -6.52 -3.28
N THR A 105 9.65 -6.17 -2.65
CA THR A 105 9.28 -4.80 -2.31
C THR A 105 10.26 -4.18 -1.30
N VAL A 106 10.68 -4.94 -0.27
CA VAL A 106 11.69 -4.49 0.70
C VAL A 106 13.06 -4.33 0.04
N PHE A 107 13.44 -5.26 -0.84
CA PHE A 107 14.67 -5.14 -1.62
C PHE A 107 14.67 -3.85 -2.44
N GLN A 108 13.56 -3.56 -3.14
CA GLN A 108 13.37 -2.33 -3.89
C GLN A 108 13.55 -1.08 -3.00
N CYS A 109 12.98 -1.07 -1.79
CA CYS A 109 13.18 0.01 -0.82
C CYS A 109 14.65 0.19 -0.41
N ILE A 110 15.39 -0.90 -0.16
CA ILE A 110 16.81 -0.82 0.23
C ILE A 110 17.69 -0.32 -0.92
N THR A 111 17.34 -0.65 -2.16
CA THR A 111 18.04 -0.15 -3.35
C THR A 111 17.74 1.31 -3.68
N MET A 112 16.84 1.97 -2.94
CA MET A 112 16.42 3.37 -3.11
C MET A 112 15.71 3.67 -4.44
N GLU A 113 15.19 2.65 -5.13
CA GLU A 113 14.45 2.82 -6.38
C GLU A 113 12.94 2.71 -6.12
N GLY A 114 12.19 3.80 -6.30
CA GLY A 114 10.73 3.79 -6.12
C GLY A 114 10.24 3.57 -4.68
N TRP A 115 11.11 3.71 -3.67
CA TRP A 115 10.75 3.56 -2.25
C TRP A 115 9.70 4.57 -1.77
N THR A 116 9.69 5.77 -2.36
CA THR A 116 8.72 6.83 -2.01
C THR A 116 7.30 6.45 -2.41
N GLU A 117 7.12 5.77 -3.54
CA GLU A 117 5.80 5.31 -4.01
C GLU A 117 5.24 4.23 -3.08
N ILE A 118 6.11 3.34 -2.61
CA ILE A 118 5.77 2.31 -1.62
C ILE A 118 5.39 2.98 -0.29
N MET A 119 6.18 3.95 0.17
CA MET A 119 5.87 4.73 1.38
C MET A 119 4.50 5.42 1.29
N TYR A 120 4.19 6.06 0.18
CA TYR A 120 2.88 6.71 -0.01
C TYR A 120 1.74 5.70 -0.07
N SER A 121 1.97 4.54 -0.69
CA SER A 121 0.96 3.48 -0.77
C SER A 121 0.65 2.91 0.61
N VAL A 122 1.68 2.65 1.41
CA VAL A 122 1.55 2.19 2.80
C VAL A 122 0.90 3.25 3.69
N SER A 123 1.26 4.52 3.54
CA SER A 123 0.69 5.61 4.34
C SER A 123 -0.82 5.83 4.11
N ASN A 124 -1.31 5.44 2.95
CA ASN A 124 -2.73 5.60 2.59
C ASN A 124 -3.57 4.36 2.96
N ASP A 125 -2.92 3.27 3.35
CA ASP A 125 -3.59 2.05 3.76
C ASP A 125 -4.37 2.24 5.08
N ARG A 126 -5.58 1.71 5.11
CA ARG A 126 -6.49 1.73 6.25
C ARG A 126 -5.95 0.91 7.43
N LEU A 127 -5.26 -0.20 7.16
CA LEU A 127 -4.81 -1.15 8.19
C LEU A 127 -3.79 -0.54 9.14
N PHE A 128 -2.98 0.42 8.68
CA PHE A 128 -2.09 1.19 9.56
C PHE A 128 -2.86 1.89 10.70
N PHE A 129 -4.04 2.42 10.43
CA PHE A 129 -4.84 3.13 11.43
C PHE A 129 -5.74 2.20 12.26
N ASP A 130 -6.28 1.14 11.68
CA ASP A 130 -7.04 0.13 12.44
C ASP A 130 -6.11 -0.66 13.40
N GLY A 131 -4.86 -0.91 13.02
CA GLY A 131 -3.82 -1.49 13.89
C GLY A 131 -3.40 -0.58 15.05
N LEU A 132 -3.53 0.75 14.91
CA LEU A 132 -3.33 1.70 16.00
C LEU A 132 -4.52 1.76 16.96
N LYS A 133 -5.76 1.59 16.47
CA LYS A 133 -6.96 1.56 17.32
C LYS A 133 -7.12 0.28 18.14
N HIS A 134 -6.54 -0.84 17.71
CA HIS A 134 -6.57 -2.10 18.47
C HIS A 134 -5.50 -2.20 19.58
N LYS A 135 -4.71 -1.13 19.80
CA LYS A 135 -3.66 -1.08 20.81
C LYS A 135 -3.91 -0.02 21.90
N GLU A 136 -5.18 0.38 22.09
CA GLU A 136 -5.69 1.10 23.26
C GLU A 136 -6.74 0.25 24.00
#